data_AF-A0A3A9W4V7-F1
#
_entry.id   AF-A0A3A9W4V7-F1
#
_cell.length_a   1.000
_cell.length_b   1.000
_cell.length_c   1.000
_cell.angle_alpha   90.00
_cell.angle_beta   90.00
_cell.angle_gamma   90.00
#
_symmetry.space_group_name_H-M   'P 1'
#
loop_
_entity.id
_entity.type
_entity.pdbx_description
1 polymer ?
#
loop_
_entity_poly.entity_id
_entity_poly.type
_entity_poly.pdbx_seq_one_letter_code
_entity_poly.pdbx_strand_id
1 'polypeptide(L)' 'MKTRSKAPEHLPPAPPPLSDNEPVTVIVGRECPPATALEQCLCCRDLVPSLAGHVCAGGGR' A
#
# COMPACT_ATOMS: atom_id res chain seq x y z
N MET A 1 -35.63 -14.70 -35.21
CA MET A 1 -35.37 -13.48 -34.42
C MET A 1 -33.91 -13.55 -34.00
N LYS A 2 -33.03 -12.67 -34.52
CA LYS A 2 -31.56 -12.80 -34.36
C LYS A 2 -31.08 -11.60 -33.54
N THR A 3 -30.74 -11.82 -32.28
CA THR A 3 -30.19 -10.78 -31.40
C THR A 3 -28.78 -10.43 -31.86
N ARG A 4 -28.60 -9.23 -32.40
CA ARG A 4 -27.27 -8.66 -32.65
C ARG A 4 -26.68 -8.25 -31.31
N SER A 5 -25.66 -8.97 -30.85
CA SER A 5 -24.83 -8.52 -29.72
C SER A 5 -24.15 -7.22 -30.11
N LYS A 6 -24.52 -6.13 -29.43
CA LYS A 6 -23.89 -4.82 -29.58
C LYS A 6 -22.44 -4.96 -29.13
N ALA A 7 -21.49 -4.87 -30.07
CA ALA A 7 -20.07 -4.78 -29.73
C ALA A 7 -19.87 -3.56 -28.82
N PRO A 8 -19.02 -3.65 -27.77
CA PRO A 8 -18.82 -2.53 -26.88
C PRO A 8 -18.24 -1.37 -27.70
N GLU A 9 -19.05 -0.33 -27.83
CA GLU A 9 -18.70 0.87 -28.56
C GLU A 9 -17.51 1.52 -27.84
N HIS A 10 -16.39 1.56 -28.56
CA HIS A 10 -15.37 2.60 -28.46
C HIS A 10 -14.68 2.74 -27.08
N LEU A 11 -13.91 1.72 -26.67
CA LEU A 11 -12.85 1.97 -25.69
C LEU A 11 -11.86 2.98 -26.29
N PRO A 12 -11.38 3.97 -25.51
CA PRO A 12 -10.29 4.82 -25.96
C PRO A 12 -9.08 3.94 -26.32
N PRO A 13 -8.30 4.31 -27.35
CA PRO A 13 -7.07 3.59 -27.66
C PRO A 13 -6.19 3.52 -26.42
N ALA A 14 -5.52 2.38 -26.23
CA ALA A 14 -4.59 2.21 -25.12
C ALA A 14 -3.54 3.33 -25.15
N PRO A 15 -3.11 3.83 -23.98
CA PRO A 15 -2.03 4.81 -23.93
C PRO A 15 -0.77 4.25 -24.60
N PRO A 16 0.06 5.11 -25.21
CA PRO A 16 1.33 4.68 -25.78
C PRO A 16 2.21 4.02 -24.70
N PRO A 17 3.09 3.08 -25.09
CA PRO A 17 4.05 2.50 -24.15
C PRO A 17 4.93 3.61 -23.56
N LEU A 18 5.31 3.45 -22.28
CA LEU A 18 6.28 4.32 -21.63
C LEU A 18 7.57 4.31 -22.45
N SER A 19 8.08 5.50 -22.79
CA SER A 19 9.36 5.62 -23.49
C SER A 19 10.48 5.25 -22.53
N ASP A 20 11.36 4.33 -22.94
CA ASP A 20 12.52 3.89 -22.15
C ASP A 20 13.54 5.02 -21.88
N ASN A 21 13.39 6.15 -22.59
CA ASN A 21 14.22 7.34 -22.45
C ASN A 21 13.69 8.37 -21.42
N GLU A 22 12.51 8.15 -20.85
CA GLU A 22 12.03 9.01 -19.77
C GLU A 22 12.76 8.61 -18.47
N PRO A 23 13.34 9.56 -17.71
CA PRO A 23 13.94 9.24 -16.43
C PRO A 23 12.83 8.66 -15.53
N VAL A 24 12.98 7.37 -15.18
CA VAL A 24 12.11 6.73 -14.18
C VAL A 24 12.10 7.64 -12.96
N THR A 25 10.91 8.12 -12.58
CA THR A 25 10.75 8.87 -11.34
C THR A 25 10.97 7.92 -10.18
N VAL A 26 12.23 7.72 -9.83
CA VAL A 26 12.61 6.96 -8.64
C VAL A 26 12.07 7.75 -7.45
N ILE A 27 11.01 7.25 -6.83
CA ILE A 27 10.57 7.75 -5.54
C ILE A 27 11.64 7.33 -4.54
N VAL A 28 12.69 8.15 -4.41
CA VAL A 28 13.74 7.98 -3.41
C VAL A 28 13.10 8.14 -2.04
N GLY A 29 13.22 7.12 -1.18
CA GLY A 29 12.91 7.27 0.24
C GLY A 29 11.53 6.79 0.69
N ARG A 30 11.03 5.66 0.16
CA ARG A 30 10.07 4.87 0.93
C ARG A 30 10.70 3.54 1.26
N GLU A 31 11.37 3.48 2.40
CA GLU A 31 11.49 2.21 3.11
C GLU A 31 10.07 1.62 3.13
N CYS A 32 9.90 0.40 2.63
CA CYS A 32 8.60 -0.26 2.73
C CYS A 32 8.22 -0.21 4.21
N PRO A 33 7.06 0.36 4.57
CA PRO A 33 6.61 0.30 5.96
C PRO A 33 6.62 -1.18 6.37
N PRO A 34 6.94 -1.49 7.63
CA PRO A 34 7.02 -2.87 8.08
C PRO A 34 5.77 -3.62 7.63
N ALA A 35 5.95 -4.84 7.13
CA ALA A 35 4.86 -5.66 6.59
C ALA A 35 3.74 -5.91 7.63
N THR A 36 4.03 -5.67 8.90
CA THR A 36 3.12 -5.75 10.02
C THR A 36 2.93 -4.37 10.64
N ALA A 37 1.68 -3.97 10.87
CA ALA A 37 1.38 -2.77 11.63
C ALA A 37 1.94 -2.90 13.05
N LEU A 38 2.62 -1.84 13.52
CA LEU A 38 3.10 -1.75 14.89
C LEU A 38 2.15 -0.87 15.70
N GLU A 39 1.85 -1.31 16.92
CA GLU A 39 1.04 -0.60 17.89
C GLU A 39 1.96 0.23 18.79
N GLN A 40 1.60 1.48 19.11
CA GLN A 40 2.34 2.27 20.08
C GLN A 40 1.86 1.99 21.50
N CYS A 41 2.74 1.48 22.36
CA CYS A 41 2.44 1.39 23.79
C CYS A 41 2.42 2.79 24.40
N LEU A 42 1.28 3.24 24.91
CA LEU A 42 1.15 4.59 25.49
C LEU A 42 1.96 4.78 26.79
N CYS A 43 2.30 3.69 27.48
CA CYS A 43 3.04 3.74 28.74
C CYS A 43 4.55 3.95 28.53
N CYS A 44 5.20 3.13 27.69
CA CYS A 44 6.65 3.24 27.42
C CYS A 44 6.99 3.96 26.11
N ARG A 45 5.99 4.28 25.28
CA ARG A 45 6.12 4.90 23.94
C ARG A 45 6.81 4.04 22.88
N ASP A 46 7.07 2.77 23.17
CA ASP A 46 7.64 1.83 22.21
C ASP A 46 6.63 1.42 21.13
N LEU A 47 7.12 1.17 19.92
CA LEU A 47 6.37 0.53 18.84
C LEU A 47 6.54 -0.98 18.94
N VAL A 48 5.43 -1.71 19.09
CA VAL A 48 5.43 -3.15 19.32
C VAL A 48 4.49 -3.87 18.36
N PRO A 49 4.78 -5.12 17.97
CA PRO A 49 3.90 -5.88 17.07
C PRO A 49 2.51 -6.15 17.63
N SER A 50 2.36 -6.20 18.96
CA SER A 50 1.07 -6.40 19.63
C SER A 50 1.14 -5.93 21.08
N LEU A 51 0.12 -5.19 21.54
CA LEU A 51 -0.01 -4.80 22.94
C LEU A 51 -0.37 -5.99 23.86
N ALA A 52 -1.02 -7.04 23.33
CA ALA A 52 -1.47 -8.17 24.13
C ALA A 52 -0.31 -9.03 24.67
N GLY A 53 0.80 -9.11 23.93
CA GLY A 53 2.02 -9.82 24.34
C GLY A 53 3.13 -8.89 24.85
N HIS A 54 2.89 -7.58 24.89
CA HIS A 54 3.89 -6.61 25.28
C HIS A 54 4.02 -6.51 26.81
N VAL A 55 5.20 -6.84 27.33
CA VAL A 55 5.54 -6.60 28.73
C VAL A 55 6.06 -5.17 28.86
N CYS A 56 5.21 -4.26 29.32
CA CYS A 56 5.60 -2.87 29.51
C CYS A 56 6.43 -2.70 30.79
N ALA A 57 7.67 -2.21 30.64
CA ALA A 57 8.52 -1.83 31.76
C ALA A 57 7.95 -0.68 32.61
N GLY A 58 7.03 0.11 32.04
CA GLY A 58 6.37 1.24 32.71
C GLY A 58 5.32 0.85 33.76
N GLY A 59 4.99 -0.44 33.90
CA GLY A 59 4.05 -0.94 34.89
C GLY A 59 2.60 -0.55 34.55
N GLY A 60 1.84 -1.51 34.00
CA GLY A 60 0.40 -1.36 33.82
C GLY A 60 -0.28 -1.13 35.17
N ARG A 61 -0.88 0.04 35.34
CA ARG A 61 -1.87 0.34 36.38
C ARG A 61 -3.14 0.80 35.70
#